data_AF-A0A1X1W3M1-F1
#
_entry.id   AF-A0A1X1W3M1-F1
#
_cell.length_a   1.000
_cell.length_b   1.000
_cell.length_c   1.000
_cell.angle_alpha   90.00
_cell.angle_beta   90.00
_cell.angle_gamma   90.00
#
_symmetry.space_group_name_H-M   'P 1'
#
loop_
_entity.id
_entity.type
_entity.pdbx_description
1 polymer ?
#
loop_
_entity_poly.entity_id
_entity_poly.type
_entity_poly.pdbx_seq_one_letter_code
_entity_poly.pdbx_strand_id
1 'polypeptide(L)' 'MPAQLEAALLEQGRSRPYWVPRRPVFELDKRGVRPVPSESAAYRASVRAQMVDPRPRVSTRRRWGR' A
#
# COMPACT_ATOMS: atom_id res chain seq x y z
N MET A 1 -12.57 -1.21 -0.60
CA MET A 1 -12.22 0.13 -0.08
C MET A 1 -13.05 1.13 -0.86
N PRO A 2 -13.79 2.04 -0.21
CA PRO A 2 -14.51 3.11 -0.90
C PRO A 2 -13.59 3.99 -1.76
N ALA A 3 -14.08 4.47 -2.90
CA ALA A 3 -13.27 5.20 -3.88
C ALA A 3 -12.67 6.50 -3.31
N GLN A 4 -13.43 7.21 -2.48
CA GLN A 4 -13.00 8.45 -1.83
C GLN A 4 -11.81 8.22 -0.88
N LEU A 5 -11.85 7.11 -0.14
CA LEU A 5 -10.72 6.74 0.73
C LEU A 5 -9.50 6.36 -0.10
N GLU A 6 -9.71 5.67 -1.23
CA GLU A 6 -8.61 5.27 -2.12
C GLU A 6 -7.92 6.50 -2.69
N ALA A 7 -8.69 7.47 -3.18
CA ALA A 7 -8.18 8.74 -3.66
C ALA A 7 -7.34 9.46 -2.60
N ALA A 8 -7.88 9.63 -1.38
CA ALA A 8 -7.16 10.30 -0.29
C ALA A 8 -5.84 9.60 0.09
N LEU A 9 -5.83 8.26 0.08
CA LEU A 9 -4.63 7.47 0.34
C LEU A 9 -3.57 7.67 -0.76
N LEU A 10 -3.99 7.62 -2.04
CA LEU A 10 -3.10 7.76 -3.18
C LEU A 10 -2.55 9.19 -3.31
N GLU A 11 -3.35 10.21 -3.05
CA GLU A 11 -2.90 11.61 -3.01
C GLU A 11 -1.81 11.82 -1.95
N GLN A 12 -2.00 11.25 -0.76
CA GLN A 12 -1.00 11.33 0.29
C GLN A 12 0.31 10.63 -0.11
N GLY A 13 0.22 9.47 -0.75
CA GLY A 13 1.39 8.76 -1.29
C GLY A 13 2.13 9.57 -2.38
N ARG A 14 1.41 10.27 -3.26
CA ARG A 14 2.02 11.06 -4.35
C ARG A 14 2.77 12.26 -3.80
N SER A 15 2.21 12.92 -2.78
CA SER A 15 2.88 14.03 -2.11
C SER A 15 4.16 13.60 -1.37
N ARG A 16 4.27 12.32 -0.99
CA ARG A 16 5.31 11.79 -0.10
C ARG A 16 5.79 10.41 -0.57
N PRO A 17 6.61 10.34 -1.64
CA PRO A 17 6.95 9.09 -2.33
C PRO A 17 7.66 8.03 -1.48
N TYR A 18 8.32 8.42 -0.38
CA TYR A 18 9.03 7.51 0.52
C TYR A 18 8.12 6.89 1.61
N TRP A 19 6.83 7.23 1.61
CA TRP A 19 5.86 6.67 2.54
C TRP A 19 5.43 5.29 2.09
N VAL A 20 6.05 4.26 2.66
CA VAL A 20 5.56 2.87 2.55
C VAL A 20 4.09 2.78 2.97
N PRO A 21 3.27 1.88 2.38
CA PRO A 21 1.80 1.84 2.55
C PRO A 21 1.27 1.81 3.99
N ARG A 22 2.08 1.40 4.96
CA ARG A 22 1.80 1.51 6.40
C ARG A 22 1.61 2.94 6.88
N ARG A 23 2.46 3.86 6.41
CA ARG A 23 2.50 5.24 6.89
C ARG A 23 1.26 6.02 6.47
N PRO A 24 0.74 5.91 5.23
CA PRO A 24 -0.52 6.52 4.86
C PRO A 24 -1.72 6.07 5.69
N VAL A 25 -1.81 4.76 6.01
CA VAL A 25 -2.88 4.21 6.86
C VAL A 25 -2.85 4.82 8.26
N PHE A 26 -1.66 4.88 8.87
CA PHE A 26 -1.46 5.50 10.17
C PHE A 26 -1.89 6.97 10.19
N GLU A 27 -1.52 7.74 9.17
CA GLU A 27 -1.88 9.16 9.10
C GLU A 27 -3.39 9.38 8.86
N LEU A 28 -4.03 8.51 8.08
CA LEU A 28 -5.50 8.54 7.90
C LEU A 28 -6.23 8.25 9.22
N ASP A 29 -5.75 7.28 9.99
CA ASP A 29 -6.31 6.99 11.30
C ASP A 29 -6.11 8.15 12.28
N LYS A 30 -4.90 8.72 12.32
CA LYS A 30 -4.58 9.92 13.12
C LYS A 30 -5.48 11.11 12.77
N ARG A 31 -5.90 11.24 11.52
CA ARG A 31 -6.81 12.30 11.04
C ARG A 31 -8.29 11.98 11.30
N GLY A 32 -8.61 10.83 11.91
CA GLY A 32 -9.98 10.42 12.21
C GLY A 32 -10.78 9.97 10.98
N VAL A 33 -10.11 9.66 9.87
CA VAL A 33 -10.79 9.18 8.66
C VAL A 33 -11.34 7.78 8.92
N ARG A 34 -12.62 7.56 8.58
CA ARG A 34 -13.32 6.29 8.79
C ARG A 34 -14.07 5.86 7.53
N PRO A 35 -14.13 4.55 7.24
CA PRO A 35 -13.35 3.48 7.87
C PRO A 35 -11.85 3.58 7.57
N VAL A 36 -11.00 3.16 8.50
CA VAL A 36 -9.55 3.07 8.26
C VAL A 36 -9.29 1.88 7.31
N PRO A 37 -8.64 2.09 6.16
CA PRO A 37 -8.30 0.98 5.28
C PRO A 37 -7.30 0.05 5.96
N SER A 38 -7.44 -1.26 5.73
CA SER A 38 -6.40 -2.21 6.17
C SER A 38 -5.11 -1.99 5.39
N GLU A 39 -3.98 -2.38 5.98
CA GLU A 39 -2.66 -2.30 5.34
C GLU A 39 -2.64 -3.03 3.99
N SER A 40 -3.28 -4.21 3.90
CA SER A 40 -3.42 -4.96 2.64
C SER A 40 -4.27 -4.23 1.60
N ALA A 41 -5.30 -3.49 2.01
CA ALA A 41 -6.11 -2.70 1.09
C ALA A 41 -5.32 -1.50 0.54
N ALA A 42 -4.57 -0.81 1.40
CA ALA A 42 -3.65 0.26 1.02
C ALA A 42 -2.58 -0.24 0.05
N TYR A 43 -1.94 -1.37 0.36
CA TYR A 43 -0.94 -2.00 -0.50
C TYR A 43 -1.49 -2.30 -1.90
N ARG A 44 -2.66 -2.95 -1.99
CA ARG A 44 -3.28 -3.26 -3.29
C ARG A 44 -3.62 -2.01 -4.09
N ALA A 45 -4.08 -0.94 -3.45
CA ALA A 45 -4.32 0.34 -4.11
C ALA A 45 -3.03 0.98 -4.65
N SER A 46 -1.97 1.01 -3.83
CA SER A 46 -0.66 1.52 -4.25
C SER A 46 -0.07 0.73 -5.42
N VAL A 47 -0.18 -0.60 -5.42
CA VAL A 47 0.27 -1.44 -6.55
C VAL A 47 -0.53 -1.16 -7.81
N ARG A 48 -1.86 -1.05 -7.70
CA ARG A 48 -2.74 -0.73 -8.85
C ARG A 48 -2.42 0.64 -9.46
N ALA A 49 -2.10 1.61 -8.61
CA ALA A 49 -1.68 2.95 -9.02
C ALA A 49 -0.18 3.04 -9.36
N GLN A 50 0.53 1.91 -9.44
CA GLN A 50 1.96 1.82 -9.77
C GLN A 50 2.89 2.64 -8.86
N MET A 51 2.47 2.90 -7.62
CA MET A 51 3.26 3.65 -6.63
C MET A 51 4.27 2.76 -5.89
N VAL A 52 4.05 1.45 -5.93
CA VAL A 52 4.94 0.43 -5.36
C VAL A 52 5.21 -0.58 -6.45
N ASP A 53 6.48 -0.88 -6.71
CA ASP A 53 6.87 -2.00 -7.55
C ASP A 53 6.59 -3.31 -6.81
N PRO A 54 5.62 -4.12 -7.25
CA PRO A 54 5.39 -5.42 -6.66
C PRO A 54 6.57 -6.32 -7.05
N ARG A 55 7.60 -6.37 -6.20
CA ARG A 55 8.71 -7.31 -6.42
C ARG A 55 8.14 -8.69 -6.70
N PRO A 56 8.53 -9.34 -7.82
CA PRO A 56 8.06 -10.68 -8.11
C PRO A 56 8.45 -11.57 -6.93
N ARG A 57 7.48 -12.31 -6.39
CA ARG A 57 7.75 -13.31 -5.36
C ARG A 57 8.72 -14.32 -5.95
N VAL A 58 9.98 -14.26 -5.52
CA VAL A 58 10.98 -15.25 -5.94
C VAL A 58 10.58 -16.56 -5.29
N SER A 59 10.13 -17.51 -6.09
CA SER A 59 9.83 -18.86 -5.61
C SER A 59 11.12 -19.48 -5.08
N THR A 60 11.17 -19.81 -3.79
CA THR A 60 12.30 -20.49 -3.14
C THR A 60 12.47 -21.95 -3.59
N ARG A 61 11.71 -22.42 -4.59
CA ARG A 61 11.63 -23.81 -5.04
C ARG A 61 12.84 -24.33 -5.82
N ARG A 62 13.99 -23.63 -5.82
CA ARG A 62 15.23 -24.07 -6.50
C ARG A 62 16.48 -24.07 -5.62
N ARG A 63 16.39 -24.56 -4.39
CA ARG A 63 17.59 -24.97 -3.62
C ARG A 63 17.30 -26.20 -2.77
N TRP A 64 16.96 -27.30 -3.43
CA TRP A 64 17.19 -28.64 -2.89
C TRP A 64 17.87 -29.43 -4.00
N GLY A 65 19.14 -29.77 -3.81
CA GLY A 65 19.97 -30.50 -4.76
C GLY A 65 20.99 -29.66 -5.52
N ARG A 66 22.07 -29.26 -4.85
CA ARG A 66 23.41 -29.12 -5.45
C ARG A 66 24.44 -29.49 -4.41
#